data_AF-A0A3Q9BQ10-F1
#
_entry.id   AF-A0A3Q9BQ10-F1
#
_cell.length_a   1.000
_cell.length_b   1.000
_cell.length_c   1.000
_cell.angle_alpha   90.00
_cell.angle_beta   90.00
_cell.angle_gamma   90.00
#
_symmetry.space_group_name_H-M   'P 1'
#
loop_
_entity.id
_entity.type
_entity.pdbx_description
1 polymer ?
#
loop_
_entity_poly.entity_id
_entity_poly.type
_entity_poly.pdbx_seq_one_letter_code
_entity_poly.pdbx_strand_id
1 'polypeptide(L)'
;MAWNDAYKYVRGIAARHGIAEGEKREDQSLPLGARIGGILSLQMTPFIHANTNGSLMQIPALADNLIKAISRVDLDMKGILYRYYLSTGDDDSAADQAQEKFLQLYQDSEGKVSELMYCTRLTRMIPESAEDQEAFMGSAGYGLGDKTYTLWREQLAGLGWVEADLAAVFGDADSLTYQRDAGNPAAEFVPPFKGTETRIDDAAGEHGLKQQIIFMPYSRDVAGTPEYLLISTEIVADQDGDATRRGIHVDFMIGLPLAQDRVVIR
;
A
#
# COMPACT_ATOMS: atom_id res chain seq x y z
N MET A 1 -26.08 13.41 40.55
CA MET A 1 -24.80 14.08 40.25
C MET A 1 -23.79 13.00 39.96
N ALA A 2 -23.56 12.76 38.66
CA ALA A 2 -22.89 11.57 38.18
C ALA A 2 -21.36 11.78 38.14
N TRP A 3 -20.63 10.70 38.35
CA TRP A 3 -19.16 10.59 38.32
C TRP A 3 -18.49 11.26 37.08
N ASN A 4 -19.25 11.44 36.00
CA ASN A 4 -18.81 12.12 34.78
C ASN A 4 -18.58 13.65 34.94
N ASP A 5 -19.23 14.30 35.92
CA ASP A 5 -19.05 15.74 36.14
C ASP A 5 -17.77 16.04 36.94
N ALA A 6 -17.35 15.13 37.81
CA ALA A 6 -16.08 15.23 38.53
C ALA A 6 -14.87 15.11 37.58
N TYR A 7 -14.96 14.25 36.57
CA TYR A 7 -13.88 14.04 35.59
C TYR A 7 -13.66 15.27 34.70
N LYS A 8 -14.73 15.96 34.30
CA LYS A 8 -14.65 17.22 33.53
C LYS A 8 -14.11 18.38 34.38
N TYR A 9 -14.46 18.43 35.66
CA TYR A 9 -13.97 19.46 36.57
C TYR A 9 -12.47 19.34 36.86
N VAL A 10 -11.97 18.11 37.04
CA VAL A 10 -10.53 17.83 37.26
C VAL A 10 -9.70 18.14 36.01
N ARG A 11 -10.21 17.83 34.82
CA ARG A 11 -9.54 18.18 33.54
C ARG A 11 -9.47 19.69 33.31
N GLY A 12 -10.53 20.42 33.68
CA GLY A 12 -10.59 21.89 33.58
C GLY A 12 -9.66 22.64 34.55
N ILE A 13 -9.20 21.99 35.63
CA ILE A 13 -8.24 22.56 36.58
C ILE A 13 -6.80 22.17 36.20
N ALA A 14 -6.58 20.94 35.71
CA ALA A 14 -5.27 20.51 35.23
C ALA A 14 -4.80 21.32 34.00
N ALA A 15 -5.71 21.69 33.10
CA ALA A 15 -5.40 22.57 31.95
C ALA A 15 -4.95 23.99 32.33
N ARG A 16 -5.24 24.46 33.57
CA ARG A 16 -4.77 25.77 34.07
C ARG A 16 -3.42 25.70 34.77
N HIS A 17 -2.84 24.52 34.95
CA HIS A 17 -1.58 24.33 35.68
C HIS A 17 -0.52 23.61 34.85
N GLY A 18 -0.26 24.12 33.64
CA GLY A 18 1.09 24.10 33.04
C GLY A 18 1.77 22.75 32.87
N ILE A 19 1.04 21.64 32.87
CA ILE A 19 1.53 20.37 32.37
C ILE A 19 1.28 20.44 30.87
N ALA A 20 2.34 20.56 30.07
CA ALA A 20 2.22 20.47 28.62
C ALA A 20 1.38 19.24 28.28
N GLU A 21 0.17 19.46 27.77
CA GLU A 21 -0.54 18.41 27.05
C GLU A 21 0.43 17.97 25.96
N GLY A 22 0.91 16.73 26.03
CA GLY A 22 1.80 16.20 25.00
C GLY A 22 1.19 16.49 23.63
N GLU A 23 2.02 16.91 22.68
CA GLU A 23 1.59 17.30 21.33
C GLU A 23 0.51 16.34 20.82
N LYS A 24 -0.62 16.89 20.38
CA LYS A 24 -1.74 16.11 19.85
C LYS A 24 -1.24 15.38 18.60
N ARG A 25 -1.09 14.06 18.70
CA ARG A 25 -0.69 13.21 17.57
C ARG A 25 -1.89 12.44 17.03
N GLU A 26 -2.01 12.41 15.71
CA GLU A 26 -3.04 11.68 14.98
C GLU A 26 -2.61 10.24 14.64
N ASP A 27 -1.33 9.91 14.81
CA ASP A 27 -0.75 8.58 14.54
C ASP A 27 -0.71 7.65 15.77
N GLN A 28 -1.65 7.82 16.71
CA GLN A 28 -1.71 7.03 17.94
C GLN A 28 -2.57 5.77 17.81
N SER A 29 -2.25 4.75 18.62
CA SER A 29 -3.04 3.51 18.75
C SER A 29 -3.17 2.69 17.47
N LEU A 30 -2.18 2.78 16.58
CA LEU A 30 -2.12 2.00 15.35
C LEU A 30 -1.66 0.55 15.62
N PRO A 31 -2.09 -0.41 14.79
CA PRO A 31 -1.61 -1.79 14.88
C PRO A 31 -0.08 -1.89 14.94
N LEU A 32 0.40 -2.92 15.64
CA LEU A 32 1.83 -3.16 15.88
C LEU A 32 2.59 -2.02 16.57
N GLY A 33 1.89 -1.02 17.13
CA GLY A 33 2.52 0.15 17.74
C GLY A 33 3.14 1.10 16.71
N ALA A 34 2.68 1.05 15.45
CA ALA A 34 3.17 1.92 14.40
C ALA A 34 2.93 3.41 14.72
N ARG A 35 3.85 4.24 14.22
CA ARG A 35 3.81 5.70 14.30
C ARG A 35 4.75 6.29 13.25
N ILE A 36 4.49 7.51 12.81
CA ILE A 36 5.40 8.28 11.97
C ILE A 36 6.69 8.54 12.77
N GLY A 37 7.82 8.29 12.11
CA GLY A 37 9.15 8.25 12.71
C GLY A 37 9.51 6.92 13.38
N GLY A 38 8.62 5.92 13.38
CA GLY A 38 8.91 4.58 13.86
C GLY A 38 9.82 3.81 12.90
N ILE A 39 10.60 2.86 13.42
CA ILE A 39 11.54 2.03 12.65
C ILE A 39 10.95 0.64 12.45
N LEU A 40 10.72 0.29 11.18
CA LEU A 40 10.31 -1.02 10.71
C LEU A 40 11.52 -1.93 10.50
N SER A 41 11.62 -2.98 11.30
CA SER A 41 12.58 -4.06 11.10
C SER A 41 11.91 -5.26 10.42
N LEU A 42 12.48 -5.68 9.29
CA LEU A 42 12.02 -6.83 8.52
C LEU A 42 13.07 -7.93 8.54
N GLN A 43 12.66 -9.18 8.67
CA GLN A 43 13.56 -10.29 8.39
C GLN A 43 13.77 -10.43 6.88
N MET A 44 15.03 -10.50 6.44
CA MET A 44 15.39 -10.52 5.01
C MET A 44 15.18 -11.87 4.31
N THR A 45 15.08 -12.98 5.06
CA THR A 45 14.98 -14.34 4.49
C THR A 45 13.86 -14.50 3.45
N PRO A 46 12.62 -14.02 3.67
CA PRO A 46 11.54 -14.13 2.68
C PRO A 46 11.88 -13.41 1.36
N PHE A 47 12.49 -12.22 1.44
CA PHE A 47 12.87 -11.44 0.28
C PHE A 47 13.99 -12.10 -0.52
N ILE A 48 15.01 -12.61 0.16
CA ILE A 48 16.11 -13.35 -0.49
C ILE A 48 15.56 -14.60 -1.18
N HIS A 49 14.67 -15.34 -0.51
CA HIS A 49 14.04 -16.52 -1.10
C HIS A 49 13.21 -16.17 -2.34
N ALA A 50 12.35 -15.15 -2.27
CA ALA A 50 11.54 -14.72 -3.41
C ALA A 50 12.43 -14.28 -4.58
N ASN A 51 13.42 -13.42 -4.33
CA ASN A 51 14.29 -12.87 -5.35
C ASN A 51 15.13 -13.96 -6.06
N THR A 52 15.70 -14.90 -5.31
CA THR A 52 16.46 -16.04 -5.87
C THR A 52 15.61 -16.99 -6.72
N ASN A 53 14.28 -16.92 -6.62
CA ASN A 53 13.35 -17.75 -7.38
C ASN A 53 12.60 -16.98 -8.49
N GLY A 54 13.05 -15.77 -8.86
CA GLY A 54 12.46 -15.02 -9.98
C GLY A 54 11.29 -14.11 -9.61
N SER A 55 11.25 -13.64 -8.36
CA SER A 55 10.32 -12.59 -7.93
C SER A 55 10.71 -11.21 -8.47
N LEU A 56 9.72 -10.40 -8.83
CA LEU A 56 9.87 -8.97 -9.10
C LEU A 56 10.09 -8.13 -7.83
N MET A 57 9.92 -8.74 -6.64
CA MET A 57 10.19 -8.07 -5.38
C MET A 57 11.70 -7.80 -5.25
N GLN A 58 12.05 -6.53 -5.22
CA GLN A 58 13.41 -6.11 -4.88
C GLN A 58 13.64 -6.27 -3.38
N ILE A 59 14.85 -6.68 -3.01
CA ILE A 59 15.23 -6.82 -1.61
C ILE A 59 15.24 -5.42 -0.97
N PRO A 60 14.49 -5.19 0.14
CA PRO A 60 14.45 -3.90 0.79
C PRO A 60 15.84 -3.44 1.22
N ALA A 61 16.17 -2.17 0.96
CA ALA A 61 17.38 -1.57 1.48
C ALA A 61 17.28 -1.40 3.01
N LEU A 62 18.35 -1.70 3.74
CA LEU A 62 18.35 -1.60 5.21
C LEU A 62 18.10 -0.17 5.73
N ALA A 63 18.39 0.84 4.92
CA ALA A 63 18.14 2.25 5.23
C ALA A 63 16.67 2.65 5.06
N ASP A 64 15.88 1.89 4.29
CA ASP A 64 14.47 2.18 4.02
C ASP A 64 13.59 1.55 5.09
N ASN A 65 13.78 1.96 6.35
CA ASN A 65 13.10 1.39 7.51
C ASN A 65 12.30 2.40 8.33
N LEU A 66 12.39 3.70 8.00
CA LEU A 66 11.65 4.74 8.71
C LEU A 66 10.23 4.85 8.17
N ILE A 67 9.22 4.76 9.03
CA ILE A 67 7.83 5.05 8.67
C ILE A 67 7.69 6.56 8.49
N LYS A 68 7.45 6.99 7.25
CA LYS A 68 7.31 8.40 6.86
C LYS A 68 5.87 8.86 6.81
N ALA A 69 4.95 7.98 6.42
CA ALA A 69 3.53 8.28 6.34
C ALA A 69 2.70 7.05 6.71
N ILE A 70 1.45 7.28 7.09
CA ILE A 70 0.53 6.21 7.47
C ILE A 70 -0.81 6.47 6.80
N SER A 71 -1.35 5.45 6.15
CA SER A 71 -2.71 5.51 5.64
C SER A 71 -3.63 4.49 6.29
N ARG A 72 -4.91 4.87 6.27
CA ARG A 72 -6.04 4.00 6.48
C ARG A 72 -6.84 3.93 5.18
N VAL A 73 -7.14 2.72 4.76
CA VAL A 73 -7.97 2.44 3.60
C VAL A 73 -9.27 1.82 4.08
N ASP A 74 -10.37 2.54 3.81
CA ASP A 74 -11.74 2.08 4.06
C ASP A 74 -12.27 1.46 2.77
N LEU A 75 -12.35 0.13 2.76
CA LEU A 75 -12.83 -0.68 1.64
C LEU A 75 -14.27 -1.10 1.90
N ASP A 76 -15.03 -1.42 0.85
CA ASP A 76 -16.36 -2.04 0.97
C ASP A 76 -16.28 -3.53 1.40
N MET A 77 -15.53 -3.80 2.46
CA MET A 77 -15.39 -5.09 3.14
C MET A 77 -15.24 -4.88 4.64
N LYS A 78 -15.49 -5.93 5.42
CA LYS A 78 -15.27 -5.86 6.87
C LYS A 78 -13.76 -5.74 7.15
N GLY A 79 -13.40 -5.06 8.23
CA GLY A 79 -12.02 -4.85 8.64
C GLY A 79 -11.47 -3.50 8.19
N ILE A 80 -10.18 -3.26 8.43
CA ILE A 80 -9.49 -2.03 8.08
C ILE A 80 -8.13 -2.39 7.49
N LEU A 81 -7.81 -1.80 6.35
CA LEU A 81 -6.49 -1.91 5.75
C LEU A 81 -5.65 -0.68 6.13
N TYR A 82 -4.44 -0.92 6.57
CA TYR A 82 -3.45 0.11 6.89
C TYR A 82 -2.25 -0.03 5.96
N ARG A 83 -1.63 1.09 5.59
CA ARG A 83 -0.33 1.11 4.92
C ARG A 83 0.65 1.98 5.68
N TYR A 84 1.81 1.43 6.02
CA TYR A 84 2.90 2.15 6.67
C TYR A 84 3.99 2.40 5.64
N TYR A 85 4.05 3.65 5.16
CA TYR A 85 4.91 4.07 4.06
C TYR A 85 6.34 4.31 4.55
N LEU A 86 7.29 3.67 3.88
CA LEU A 86 8.73 3.91 4.03
C LEU A 86 9.22 4.89 2.96
N SER A 87 8.50 4.93 1.84
CA SER A 87 8.62 5.90 0.76
C SER A 87 7.21 6.11 0.18
N THR A 88 6.73 7.34 0.14
CA THR A 88 5.40 7.67 -0.41
C THR A 88 5.40 7.73 -1.93
N GLY A 89 6.57 8.01 -2.52
CA GLY A 89 6.74 8.11 -3.96
C GLY A 89 6.05 9.28 -4.63
N ASP A 90 5.84 10.37 -3.88
CA ASP A 90 5.27 11.63 -4.40
C ASP A 90 6.33 12.58 -4.99
N ASP A 91 7.63 12.35 -4.73
CA ASP A 91 8.74 13.20 -5.21
C ASP A 91 9.45 12.57 -6.41
N ASP A 92 9.04 13.00 -7.61
CA ASP A 92 9.66 12.60 -8.89
C ASP A 92 11.00 13.32 -9.17
N SER A 93 11.44 14.26 -8.31
CA SER A 93 12.60 15.13 -8.56
C SER A 93 13.91 14.66 -7.89
N ALA A 94 13.86 13.67 -7.00
CA ALA A 94 15.03 13.08 -6.37
C ALA A 94 15.75 12.11 -7.33
N ALA A 95 17.08 12.20 -7.39
CA ALA A 95 17.93 11.40 -8.28
C ALA A 95 17.82 9.88 -8.05
N ASP A 96 17.30 9.47 -6.90
CA ASP A 96 16.73 8.15 -6.67
C ASP A 96 15.22 8.28 -6.81
N GLN A 97 14.67 7.83 -7.94
CA GLN A 97 13.23 7.68 -8.17
C GLN A 97 12.61 7.10 -6.90
N ALA A 98 11.83 7.89 -6.17
CA ALA A 98 11.28 7.50 -4.88
C ALA A 98 10.20 6.43 -5.13
N GLN A 99 10.64 5.20 -5.37
CA GLN A 99 9.75 4.07 -5.53
C GLN A 99 8.90 3.99 -4.26
N GLU A 100 7.58 3.95 -4.43
CA GLU A 100 6.67 3.83 -3.30
C GLU A 100 6.88 2.46 -2.63
N LYS A 101 7.00 2.47 -1.31
CA LYS A 101 7.30 1.29 -0.49
C LYS A 101 6.48 1.37 0.78
N PHE A 102 5.72 0.33 1.08
CA PHE A 102 4.94 0.28 2.32
C PHE A 102 4.77 -1.13 2.85
N LEU A 103 4.58 -1.21 4.16
CA LEU A 103 4.01 -2.40 4.80
C LEU A 103 2.49 -2.25 4.82
N GLN A 104 1.79 -3.15 4.12
CA GLN A 104 0.34 -3.28 4.17
C GLN A 104 -0.07 -4.25 5.28
N LEU A 105 -1.10 -3.89 6.02
CA LEU A 105 -1.64 -4.66 7.13
C LEU A 105 -3.15 -4.67 7.07
N TYR A 106 -3.76 -5.85 7.11
CA TYR A 106 -5.21 -5.98 7.28
C TYR A 106 -5.53 -6.35 8.72
N GLN A 107 -6.39 -5.53 9.32
CA GLN A 107 -6.96 -5.73 10.65
C GLN A 107 -8.40 -6.21 10.51
N ASP A 108 -8.71 -7.36 11.09
CA ASP A 108 -10.04 -7.94 11.05
C ASP A 108 -11.05 -7.19 11.94
N SER A 109 -12.31 -7.63 11.93
CA SER A 109 -13.37 -7.03 12.74
C SER A 109 -13.20 -7.19 14.26
N GLU A 110 -12.30 -8.06 14.72
CA GLU A 110 -11.95 -8.23 16.15
C GLU A 110 -10.79 -7.31 16.56
N GLY A 111 -10.22 -6.54 15.62
CA GLY A 111 -9.05 -5.70 15.86
C GLY A 111 -7.74 -6.46 15.81
N LYS A 112 -7.71 -7.71 15.33
CA LYS A 112 -6.49 -8.50 15.19
C LYS A 112 -5.89 -8.30 13.81
N VAL A 113 -4.56 -8.25 13.77
CA VAL A 113 -3.79 -8.31 12.52
C VAL A 113 -3.86 -9.73 12.01
N SER A 114 -4.43 -9.95 10.82
CA SER A 114 -4.50 -11.28 10.21
C SER A 114 -3.60 -11.43 9.00
N GLU A 115 -3.25 -10.34 8.31
CA GLU A 115 -2.41 -10.37 7.11
C GLU A 115 -1.43 -9.19 7.10
N LEU A 116 -0.24 -9.48 6.57
CA LEU A 116 0.87 -8.54 6.41
C LEU A 116 1.52 -8.79 5.05
N MET A 117 1.81 -7.70 4.34
CA MET A 117 2.46 -7.76 3.03
C MET A 117 3.36 -6.55 2.84
N TYR A 118 4.58 -6.78 2.38
CA TYR A 118 5.47 -5.70 1.96
C TYR A 118 5.26 -5.41 0.49
N CYS A 119 5.07 -4.15 0.13
CA CYS A 119 4.75 -3.73 -1.23
C CYS A 119 5.78 -2.73 -1.76
N THR A 120 6.11 -2.85 -3.05
CA THR A 120 6.91 -1.86 -3.80
C THR A 120 6.24 -1.52 -5.13
N ARG A 121 6.28 -0.25 -5.54
CA ARG A 121 5.71 0.17 -6.82
C ARG A 121 6.58 -0.29 -7.97
N LEU A 122 6.03 -1.15 -8.82
CA LEU A 122 6.67 -1.55 -10.07
C LEU A 122 6.67 -0.39 -11.06
N THR A 123 5.51 0.23 -11.25
CA THR A 123 5.34 1.37 -12.16
C THR A 123 4.05 2.13 -11.87
N ARG A 124 3.98 3.36 -12.36
CA ARG A 124 2.78 4.19 -12.41
C ARG A 124 2.47 4.50 -13.87
N MET A 125 1.21 4.32 -14.23
CA MET A 125 0.67 4.69 -15.54
C MET A 125 -0.37 5.79 -15.37
N ILE A 126 -0.38 6.77 -16.28
CA ILE A 126 -1.47 7.73 -16.40
C ILE A 126 -2.33 7.28 -17.59
N PRO A 127 -3.61 6.92 -17.38
CA PRO A 127 -4.49 6.56 -18.49
C PRO A 127 -4.58 7.71 -19.51
N GLU A 128 -4.33 7.42 -20.79
CA GLU A 128 -4.31 8.44 -21.85
C GLU A 128 -5.69 8.61 -22.51
N SER A 129 -6.56 7.62 -22.38
CA SER A 129 -7.92 7.62 -22.93
C SER A 129 -8.98 7.22 -21.90
N ALA A 130 -10.23 7.59 -22.20
CA ALA A 130 -11.38 7.16 -21.39
C ALA A 130 -11.57 5.64 -21.42
N GLU A 131 -11.20 4.99 -22.52
CA GLU A 131 -11.25 3.53 -22.67
C GLU A 131 -10.21 2.85 -21.76
N ASP A 132 -8.98 3.37 -21.72
CA ASP A 132 -7.94 2.87 -20.79
C ASP A 132 -8.39 3.05 -19.34
N GLN A 133 -8.92 4.23 -19.01
CA GLN A 133 -9.43 4.49 -17.67
C GLN A 133 -10.57 3.53 -17.31
N GLU A 134 -11.52 3.29 -18.21
CA GLU A 134 -12.61 2.33 -17.99
C GLU A 134 -12.10 0.89 -17.78
N ALA A 135 -11.10 0.47 -18.57
CA ALA A 135 -10.45 -0.82 -18.40
C ALA A 135 -9.77 -0.96 -17.03
N PHE A 136 -9.04 0.07 -16.57
CA PHE A 136 -8.40 0.05 -15.25
C PHE A 136 -9.36 0.34 -14.08
N MET A 137 -10.60 0.75 -14.35
CA MET A 137 -11.66 0.86 -13.34
C MET A 137 -12.55 -0.40 -13.28
N GLY A 138 -12.48 -1.26 -14.30
CA GLY A 138 -13.34 -2.44 -14.43
C GLY A 138 -14.83 -2.11 -14.60
N SER A 139 -15.18 -0.87 -14.97
CA SER A 139 -16.58 -0.40 -14.94
C SER A 139 -17.46 -1.02 -16.03
N ALA A 140 -16.86 -1.45 -17.13
CA ALA A 140 -17.55 -2.11 -18.25
C ALA A 140 -17.59 -3.64 -18.14
N GLY A 141 -17.09 -4.23 -17.04
CA GLY A 141 -17.10 -5.69 -16.83
C GLY A 141 -15.97 -6.43 -17.54
N TYR A 142 -14.89 -5.73 -17.88
CA TYR A 142 -13.64 -6.27 -18.42
C TYR A 142 -12.45 -5.46 -17.89
N GLY A 143 -11.23 -5.95 -18.10
CA GLY A 143 -9.99 -5.27 -17.67
C GLY A 143 -9.67 -5.58 -16.22
N LEU A 144 -9.63 -4.55 -15.36
CA LEU A 144 -9.39 -4.74 -13.93
C LEU A 144 -10.53 -5.55 -13.31
N GLY A 145 -10.23 -6.79 -12.92
CA GLY A 145 -11.21 -7.78 -12.48
C GLY A 145 -11.30 -9.03 -13.35
N ASP A 146 -10.65 -9.02 -14.52
CA ASP A 146 -10.48 -10.21 -15.36
C ASP A 146 -9.74 -11.30 -14.59
N LYS A 147 -9.98 -12.56 -14.98
CA LYS A 147 -9.40 -13.74 -14.33
C LYS A 147 -7.87 -13.73 -14.27
N THR A 148 -7.22 -13.14 -15.26
CA THR A 148 -5.76 -13.11 -15.36
C THR A 148 -5.25 -11.74 -15.78
N TYR A 149 -4.06 -11.39 -15.30
CA TYR A 149 -3.29 -10.25 -15.79
C TYR A 149 -1.92 -10.72 -16.27
N THR A 150 -1.51 -10.28 -17.46
CA THR A 150 -0.20 -10.66 -18.03
C THR A 150 0.70 -9.45 -18.08
N LEU A 151 1.86 -9.56 -17.43
CA LEU A 151 2.92 -8.58 -17.45
C LEU A 151 3.98 -9.01 -18.48
N TRP A 152 4.28 -8.14 -19.44
CA TRP A 152 5.23 -8.45 -20.50
C TRP A 152 6.64 -7.95 -20.16
N ARG A 153 7.65 -8.73 -20.54
CA ARG A 153 9.06 -8.39 -20.33
C ARG A 153 9.41 -7.04 -20.96
N GLU A 154 8.92 -6.80 -22.17
CA GLU A 154 9.14 -5.55 -22.92
C GLU A 154 8.57 -4.33 -22.20
N GLN A 155 7.44 -4.47 -21.49
CA GLN A 155 6.87 -3.38 -20.70
C GLN A 155 7.83 -2.97 -19.57
N LEU A 156 8.40 -3.94 -18.86
CA LEU A 156 9.37 -3.65 -17.80
C LEU A 156 10.69 -3.10 -18.36
N ALA A 157 11.15 -3.60 -19.50
CA ALA A 157 12.31 -3.04 -20.18
C ALA A 157 12.09 -1.56 -20.55
N GLY A 158 10.90 -1.23 -21.06
CA GLY A 158 10.50 0.16 -21.36
C GLY A 158 10.44 1.07 -20.13
N LEU A 159 10.29 0.50 -18.93
CA LEU A 159 10.31 1.21 -17.64
C LEU A 159 11.73 1.36 -17.05
N GLY A 160 12.75 0.91 -17.76
CA GLY A 160 14.15 1.06 -17.34
C GLY A 160 14.70 -0.10 -16.51
N TRP A 161 13.99 -1.23 -16.42
CA TRP A 161 14.56 -2.44 -15.84
C TRP A 161 15.76 -2.91 -16.65
N VAL A 162 16.85 -3.26 -15.96
CA VAL A 162 18.06 -3.75 -16.62
C VAL A 162 17.88 -5.19 -17.06
N GLU A 163 18.50 -5.55 -18.18
CA GLU A 163 18.37 -6.87 -18.80
C GLU A 163 18.78 -8.03 -17.88
N ALA A 164 19.72 -7.80 -16.96
CA ALA A 164 20.11 -8.80 -15.97
C ALA A 164 18.97 -9.14 -15.00
N ASP A 165 18.20 -8.15 -14.55
CA ASP A 165 17.07 -8.34 -13.65
C ASP A 165 15.89 -8.98 -14.39
N LEU A 166 15.65 -8.55 -15.64
CA LEU A 166 14.63 -9.15 -16.49
C LEU A 166 14.93 -10.63 -16.77
N ALA A 167 16.19 -10.96 -17.10
CA ALA A 167 16.60 -12.35 -17.30
C ALA A 167 16.46 -13.19 -16.02
N ALA A 168 16.75 -12.62 -14.85
CA ALA A 168 16.60 -13.32 -13.56
C ALA A 168 15.12 -13.62 -13.22
N VAL A 169 14.20 -12.72 -13.58
CA VAL A 169 12.77 -12.86 -13.27
C VAL A 169 12.03 -13.70 -14.32
N PHE A 170 12.29 -13.47 -15.60
CA PHE A 170 11.54 -14.09 -16.69
C PHE A 170 12.20 -15.36 -17.22
N GLY A 171 13.52 -15.52 -17.01
CA GLY A 171 14.30 -16.56 -17.69
C GLY A 171 14.14 -16.46 -19.20
N ASP A 172 13.66 -17.55 -19.81
CA ASP A 172 13.39 -17.64 -21.25
C ASP A 172 11.97 -17.20 -21.63
N ALA A 173 11.12 -16.80 -20.66
CA ALA A 173 9.75 -16.37 -20.93
C ALA A 173 9.69 -14.90 -21.38
N ASP A 174 8.67 -14.57 -22.18
CA ASP A 174 8.40 -13.19 -22.60
C ASP A 174 7.38 -12.48 -21.68
N SER A 175 6.71 -13.23 -20.81
CA SER A 175 5.67 -12.69 -19.93
C SER A 175 5.50 -13.47 -18.63
N LEU A 176 4.91 -12.81 -17.64
CA LEU A 176 4.45 -13.39 -16.38
C LEU A 176 2.92 -13.26 -16.31
N THR A 177 2.24 -14.36 -16.05
CA THR A 177 0.78 -14.35 -15.87
C THR A 177 0.43 -14.49 -14.39
N TYR A 178 -0.35 -13.54 -13.89
CA TYR A 178 -0.95 -13.57 -12.55
C TYR A 178 -2.43 -13.95 -12.66
N GLN A 179 -2.92 -14.70 -11.68
CA GLN A 179 -4.32 -15.07 -11.54
C GLN A 179 -4.99 -14.12 -10.54
N ARG A 180 -6.24 -13.73 -10.77
CA ARG A 180 -6.99 -12.89 -9.82
C ARG A 180 -7.19 -13.60 -8.49
N ASP A 181 -6.80 -12.97 -7.39
CA ASP A 181 -6.89 -13.51 -6.03
C ASP A 181 -8.03 -12.86 -5.22
N ALA A 182 -9.23 -12.82 -5.81
CA ALA A 182 -10.41 -12.23 -5.16
C ALA A 182 -11.72 -12.79 -5.74
N GLY A 183 -12.66 -13.20 -4.90
CA GLY A 183 -13.96 -13.70 -5.36
C GLY A 183 -13.89 -15.10 -5.98
N ASN A 184 -14.79 -15.42 -6.92
CA ASN A 184 -14.89 -16.76 -7.50
C ASN A 184 -13.78 -17.01 -8.54
N PRO A 185 -12.90 -18.03 -8.36
CA PRO A 185 -11.85 -18.35 -9.34
C PRO A 185 -12.38 -18.83 -10.70
N ALA A 186 -13.60 -19.33 -10.77
CA ALA A 186 -14.23 -19.78 -12.00
C ALA A 186 -14.95 -18.66 -12.78
N ALA A 187 -15.12 -17.48 -12.18
CA ALA A 187 -15.72 -16.34 -12.87
C ALA A 187 -14.69 -15.69 -13.81
N GLU A 188 -15.10 -15.42 -15.04
CA GLU A 188 -14.26 -14.72 -16.03
C GLU A 188 -13.94 -13.29 -15.58
N PHE A 189 -14.88 -12.65 -14.87
CA PHE A 189 -14.74 -11.32 -14.32
C PHE A 189 -15.30 -11.24 -12.90
N VAL A 190 -14.61 -10.49 -12.02
CA VAL A 190 -15.10 -10.09 -10.70
C VAL A 190 -14.89 -8.58 -10.56
N PRO A 191 -15.91 -7.79 -10.18
CA PRO A 191 -15.74 -6.35 -10.00
C PRO A 191 -14.61 -6.02 -9.01
N PRO A 192 -13.78 -5.00 -9.29
CA PRO A 192 -12.73 -4.56 -8.38
C PRO A 192 -13.32 -3.96 -7.11
N PHE A 193 -12.55 -4.06 -6.03
CA PHE A 193 -12.89 -3.42 -4.77
C PHE A 193 -12.79 -1.91 -4.92
N LYS A 194 -13.63 -1.19 -4.18
CA LYS A 194 -13.62 0.26 -4.12
C LYS A 194 -13.45 0.70 -2.68
N GLY A 195 -12.73 1.80 -2.49
CA GLY A 195 -12.53 2.36 -1.17
C GLY A 195 -12.00 3.78 -1.19
N THR A 196 -11.79 4.31 0.01
CA THR A 196 -11.16 5.60 0.22
C THR A 196 -9.93 5.42 1.09
N GLU A 197 -8.81 5.92 0.61
CA GLU A 197 -7.59 6.04 1.39
C GLU A 197 -7.48 7.43 1.99
N THR A 198 -7.10 7.49 3.26
CA THR A 198 -6.71 8.71 3.96
C THR A 198 -5.32 8.49 4.55
N ARG A 199 -4.34 9.24 4.05
CA ARG A 199 -2.93 9.20 4.46
C ARG A 199 -2.59 10.47 5.22
N ILE A 200 -1.87 10.32 6.32
CA ILE A 200 -1.22 11.40 7.06
C ILE A 200 0.29 11.31 6.86
N ASP A 201 0.91 12.45 6.58
CA ASP A 201 2.33 12.55 6.23
C ASP A 201 3.17 13.15 7.40
N ASP A 202 2.51 13.62 8.44
CA ASP A 202 3.12 14.04 9.70
C ASP A 202 2.30 13.61 10.91
N ALA A 203 2.93 13.62 12.08
CA ALA A 203 2.33 13.13 13.32
C ALA A 203 1.15 13.99 13.82
N ALA A 204 1.07 15.26 13.45
CA ALA A 204 -0.03 16.16 13.79
C ALA A 204 -1.21 16.05 12.80
N GLY A 205 -0.99 15.42 11.64
CA GLY A 205 -1.99 15.27 10.57
C GLY A 205 -2.28 16.57 9.83
N GLU A 206 -1.30 17.47 9.75
CA GLU A 206 -1.42 18.75 9.03
C GLU A 206 -1.25 18.55 7.51
N HIS A 207 -0.45 17.57 7.12
CA HIS A 207 -0.14 17.16 5.75
C HIS A 207 -0.64 15.75 5.47
N GLY A 208 -1.01 15.52 4.22
CA GLY A 208 -1.53 14.21 3.82
C GLY A 208 -2.28 14.20 2.49
N LEU A 209 -2.95 13.07 2.26
CA LEU A 209 -3.62 12.76 1.01
C LEU A 209 -4.95 12.06 1.29
N LYS A 210 -5.98 12.45 0.53
CA LYS A 210 -7.22 11.68 0.45
C LYS A 210 -7.50 11.30 -1.00
N GLN A 211 -7.71 10.02 -1.23
CA GLN A 211 -7.95 9.50 -2.58
C GLN A 211 -8.97 8.37 -2.59
N GLN A 212 -9.66 8.23 -3.73
CA GLN A 212 -10.45 7.03 -4.00
C GLN A 212 -9.54 6.00 -4.63
N ILE A 213 -9.70 4.74 -4.23
CA ILE A 213 -8.98 3.63 -4.82
C ILE A 213 -9.96 2.63 -5.42
N ILE A 214 -9.59 2.10 -6.58
CA ILE A 214 -10.25 0.96 -7.23
C ILE A 214 -9.15 -0.06 -7.45
N PHE A 215 -9.21 -1.21 -6.77
CA PHE A 215 -8.09 -2.14 -6.76
C PHE A 215 -8.52 -3.59 -6.97
N MET A 216 -7.62 -4.37 -7.55
CA MET A 216 -7.76 -5.82 -7.67
C MET A 216 -6.40 -6.50 -7.41
N PRO A 217 -6.34 -7.47 -6.48
CA PRO A 217 -5.15 -8.29 -6.29
C PRO A 217 -5.10 -9.43 -7.31
N TYR A 218 -3.93 -9.64 -7.87
CA TYR A 218 -3.55 -10.81 -8.65
C TYR A 218 -2.37 -11.49 -7.99
N SER A 219 -2.22 -12.80 -8.12
CA SER A 219 -1.10 -13.55 -7.56
C SER A 219 -0.53 -14.56 -8.55
N ARG A 220 0.74 -14.87 -8.39
CA ARG A 220 1.42 -16.00 -9.03
C ARG A 220 2.24 -16.76 -7.99
N ASP A 221 2.50 -18.02 -8.25
CA ASP A 221 3.42 -18.81 -7.42
C ASP A 221 4.87 -18.59 -7.89
N VAL A 222 5.75 -18.28 -6.94
CA VAL A 222 7.19 -18.17 -7.13
C VAL A 222 7.87 -19.16 -6.18
N ALA A 223 8.10 -20.37 -6.68
CA ALA A 223 8.68 -21.48 -5.94
C ALA A 223 7.98 -21.77 -4.60
N GLY A 224 6.64 -21.90 -4.63
CA GLY A 224 5.82 -22.17 -3.45
C GLY A 224 5.53 -20.94 -2.57
N THR A 225 5.98 -19.76 -2.98
CA THR A 225 5.69 -18.48 -2.30
C THR A 225 4.78 -17.63 -3.19
N PRO A 226 3.62 -17.18 -2.70
CA PRO A 226 2.78 -16.27 -3.49
C PRO A 226 3.46 -14.90 -3.63
N GLU A 227 3.58 -14.42 -4.86
CA GLU A 227 3.88 -13.04 -5.19
C GLU A 227 2.61 -12.37 -5.71
N TYR A 228 2.31 -11.20 -5.16
CA TYR A 228 1.14 -10.42 -5.53
C TYR A 228 1.48 -9.31 -6.51
N LEU A 229 0.59 -9.09 -7.47
CA LEU A 229 0.49 -7.89 -8.27
C LEU A 229 -0.80 -7.18 -7.88
N LEU A 230 -0.69 -6.05 -7.20
CA LEU A 230 -1.83 -5.21 -6.83
C LEU A 230 -1.92 -4.10 -7.87
N ILE A 231 -3.02 -4.08 -8.61
CA ILE A 231 -3.31 -3.01 -9.57
C ILE A 231 -4.34 -2.09 -8.92
N SER A 232 -3.98 -0.82 -8.76
CA SER A 232 -4.80 0.18 -8.08
C SER A 232 -4.96 1.41 -8.96
N THR A 233 -6.19 1.72 -9.36
CA THR A 233 -6.53 3.03 -9.94
C THR A 233 -6.84 3.98 -8.81
N GLU A 234 -6.05 5.05 -8.71
CA GLU A 234 -6.14 6.05 -7.66
C GLU A 234 -6.64 7.37 -8.24
N ILE A 235 -7.66 7.94 -7.61
CA ILE A 235 -8.26 9.21 -7.99
C ILE A 235 -8.05 10.15 -6.81
N VAL A 236 -7.05 11.03 -6.94
CA VAL A 236 -6.68 11.99 -5.90
C VAL A 236 -7.80 13.01 -5.75
N ALA A 237 -8.41 13.06 -4.56
CA ALA A 237 -9.48 13.99 -4.26
C ALA A 237 -8.94 15.32 -3.70
N ASP A 238 -7.93 15.23 -2.84
CA ASP A 238 -7.32 16.34 -2.10
C ASP A 238 -5.91 15.95 -1.62
N GLN A 239 -4.95 16.88 -1.71
CA GLN A 239 -3.60 16.74 -1.15
C GLN A 239 -3.26 18.01 -0.37
N ASP A 240 -2.88 17.88 0.89
CA ASP A 240 -2.58 19.01 1.80
C ASP A 240 -3.71 20.08 1.86
N GLY A 241 -4.97 19.69 1.67
CA GLY A 241 -6.11 20.62 1.61
C GLY A 241 -6.27 21.35 0.28
N ASP A 242 -5.46 21.02 -0.73
CA ASP A 242 -5.54 21.58 -2.08
C ASP A 242 -6.24 20.61 -3.05
N ALA A 243 -7.52 20.88 -3.28
CA ALA A 243 -8.36 20.15 -4.23
C ALA A 243 -8.02 20.40 -5.71
N THR A 244 -7.03 21.25 -6.05
CA THR A 244 -6.58 21.48 -7.43
C THR A 244 -5.52 20.47 -7.88
N ARG A 245 -4.90 19.74 -6.93
CA ARG A 245 -3.93 18.65 -7.20
C ARG A 245 -4.60 17.31 -7.55
N ARG A 246 -5.68 17.36 -8.33
CA ARG A 246 -6.39 16.15 -8.78
C ARG A 246 -5.62 15.45 -9.89
N GLY A 247 -5.50 14.14 -9.76
CA GLY A 247 -4.92 13.26 -10.77
C GLY A 247 -5.63 11.91 -10.75
N ILE A 248 -5.52 11.20 -11.87
CA ILE A 248 -5.87 9.78 -11.96
C ILE A 248 -4.62 9.07 -12.44
N HIS A 249 -4.20 8.08 -11.66
CA HIS A 249 -3.08 7.22 -12.02
C HIS A 249 -3.39 5.77 -11.66
N VAL A 250 -2.69 4.86 -12.31
CA VAL A 250 -2.78 3.42 -12.09
C VAL A 250 -1.43 2.95 -11.59
N ASP A 251 -1.41 2.46 -10.36
CA ASP A 251 -0.22 1.90 -9.75
C ASP A 251 -0.22 0.38 -9.82
N PHE A 252 0.93 -0.15 -10.23
CA PHE A 252 1.23 -1.56 -10.22
C PHE A 252 2.18 -1.81 -9.06
N MET A 253 1.72 -2.53 -8.04
CA MET A 253 2.51 -2.83 -6.84
C MET A 253 2.85 -4.32 -6.82
N ILE A 254 4.11 -4.66 -6.54
CA ILE A 254 4.50 -6.04 -6.23
C ILE A 254 4.44 -6.21 -4.72
N GLY A 255 3.76 -7.26 -4.27
CA GLY A 255 3.55 -7.58 -2.86
C GLY A 255 4.13 -8.94 -2.49
N LEU A 256 4.84 -8.99 -1.35
CA LEU A 256 5.30 -10.23 -0.75
C LEU A 256 4.68 -10.39 0.64
N PRO A 257 3.86 -11.44 0.87
CA PRO A 257 3.28 -11.70 2.19
C PRO A 257 4.36 -12.00 3.23
N LEU A 258 4.15 -11.50 4.44
CA LEU A 258 5.06 -11.69 5.56
C LEU A 258 4.32 -12.30 6.75
N ALA A 259 4.98 -13.22 7.45
CA ALA A 259 4.50 -13.66 8.75
C ALA A 259 4.74 -12.54 9.79
N GLN A 260 3.80 -12.38 10.72
CA GLN A 260 3.84 -11.29 11.71
C GLN A 260 5.08 -11.33 12.61
N ASP A 261 5.62 -12.52 12.89
CA ASP A 261 6.86 -12.70 13.68
C ASP A 261 8.13 -12.25 12.94
N ARG A 262 8.03 -11.95 11.64
CA ARG A 262 9.10 -11.43 10.78
C ARG A 262 9.11 -9.89 10.71
N VAL A 263 8.19 -9.23 11.42
CA VAL A 263 7.98 -7.79 11.39
C VAL A 263 8.02 -7.22 12.81
N VAL A 264 8.85 -6.19 13.02
CA VAL A 264 8.93 -5.47 14.30
C VAL A 264 8.94 -3.97 14.04
N ILE A 265 8.12 -3.20 14.77
CA ILE A 265 8.13 -1.74 14.72
C ILE A 265 8.58 -1.18 16.08
N ARG A 266 9.45 -0.17 16.09
CA ARG A 266 9.99 0.49 17.31
C ARG A 266 9.91 2.01 17.23
#